data_AF-A0A485JEW3-F1
#
_entry.id   AF-A0A485JEW3-F1
#
_cell.length_a   1.000
_cell.length_b   1.000
_cell.length_c   1.000
_cell.angle_alpha   90.00
_cell.angle_beta   90.00
_cell.angle_gamma   90.00
#
_symmetry.space_group_name_H-M   'P 1'
#
loop_
_entity.id
_entity.type
_entity.pdbx_description
1 polymer ?
#
loop_
_entity_poly.entity_id
_entity_poly.type
_entity_poly.pdbx_seq_one_letter_code
_entity_poly.pdbx_strand_id
1 'polypeptide(L)'
;MFLFAETPHAYLQGVALEVMANSDNVLRAGLTPKYIDIPELVANVKFEAKPANQLLTQPVKQGAELDFPIPVDDFAFSLHDLSDKEPPLASRVPPFCSASKAMQRCVKVLSSYSLNRVNQRLLPPTNHR
;
A
#
# COMPACT_ATOMS: atom_id res chain seq x y z
N MET A 1 5.17 -2.50 5.36
CA MET A 1 5.77 -3.76 4.88
C MET A 1 5.22 -4.03 3.51
N PHE A 2 6.06 -4.38 2.54
CA PHE A 2 5.61 -4.82 1.22
C PHE A 2 5.50 -6.34 1.20
N LEU A 3 4.36 -6.84 0.73
CA LEU A 3 4.05 -8.25 0.62
C LEU A 3 4.35 -8.70 -0.80
N PHE A 4 5.40 -9.49 -0.95
CA PHE A 4 5.80 -10.01 -2.26
C PHE A 4 4.89 -11.15 -2.69
N ALA A 5 4.76 -11.35 -4.00
CA ALA A 5 4.18 -12.55 -4.55
C ALA A 5 4.90 -13.81 -4.01
N GLU A 6 4.19 -14.92 -3.97
CA GLU A 6 4.74 -16.23 -3.57
C GLU A 6 5.28 -16.30 -2.14
N THR A 7 4.94 -15.32 -1.28
CA THR A 7 5.39 -15.23 0.11
C THR A 7 4.20 -15.32 1.07
N PRO A 8 4.03 -16.42 1.83
CA PRO A 8 2.96 -16.55 2.80
C PRO A 8 3.01 -15.46 3.89
N HIS A 9 1.86 -14.91 4.25
CA HIS A 9 1.72 -13.88 5.29
C HIS A 9 0.33 -13.92 5.92
N ALA A 10 0.20 -13.33 7.12
CA ALA A 10 -1.08 -13.19 7.81
C ALA A 10 -1.08 -11.92 8.67
N TYR A 11 -2.20 -11.20 8.67
CA TYR A 11 -2.47 -10.14 9.65
C TYR A 11 -3.11 -10.77 10.89
N LEU A 12 -2.48 -10.57 12.05
CA LEU A 12 -2.89 -11.24 13.28
C LEU A 12 -3.76 -10.33 14.17
N GLN A 13 -3.40 -9.06 14.30
CA GLN A 13 -4.08 -8.10 15.17
C GLN A 13 -3.70 -6.66 14.81
N GLY A 14 -4.63 -5.71 15.00
CA GLY A 14 -4.39 -4.28 14.89
C GLY A 14 -5.21 -3.59 13.79
N VAL A 15 -4.83 -2.35 13.47
CA VAL A 15 -5.40 -1.55 12.37
C VAL A 15 -4.25 -1.08 11.49
N ALA A 16 -4.38 -1.28 10.18
CA ALA A 16 -3.38 -0.88 9.19
C ALA A 16 -4.07 -0.29 7.96
N LEU A 17 -3.32 0.52 7.21
CA LEU A 17 -3.67 0.87 5.83
C LEU A 17 -3.11 -0.20 4.92
N GLU A 18 -3.97 -0.73 4.05
CA GLU A 18 -3.61 -1.72 3.05
C GLU A 18 -3.85 -1.14 1.66
N VAL A 19 -2.84 -1.28 0.79
CA VAL A 19 -2.91 -0.91 -0.62
C VAL A 19 -2.55 -2.15 -1.42
N MET A 20 -3.40 -2.51 -2.38
CA MET A 20 -3.24 -3.70 -3.19
C MET A 20 -3.52 -3.35 -4.65
N ALA A 21 -2.90 -4.11 -5.56
CA ALA A 21 -3.36 -4.18 -6.93
C ALA A 21 -4.80 -4.75 -6.99
N ASN A 22 -5.52 -4.48 -8.07
CA ASN A 22 -6.86 -5.02 -8.25
C ASN A 22 -6.78 -6.51 -8.65
N SER A 23 -6.59 -7.38 -7.66
CA SER A 23 -6.51 -8.83 -7.79
C SER A 23 -7.23 -9.49 -6.62
N ASP A 24 -7.95 -10.56 -6.90
CA ASP A 24 -8.62 -11.42 -5.91
C ASP A 24 -7.96 -12.81 -5.80
N ASN A 25 -6.81 -13.02 -6.46
CA ASN A 25 -6.05 -14.26 -6.38
C ASN A 25 -5.49 -14.47 -4.97
N VAL A 26 -6.06 -15.43 -4.23
CA VAL A 26 -5.63 -15.78 -2.87
C VAL A 26 -5.47 -17.29 -2.73
N LEU A 27 -4.23 -17.74 -2.55
CA LEU A 27 -3.92 -19.09 -2.08
C LEU A 27 -3.84 -19.10 -0.56
N ARG A 28 -4.54 -20.05 0.06
CA ARG A 28 -4.58 -20.17 1.53
C ARG A 28 -3.46 -21.09 2.00
N ALA A 29 -2.75 -20.70 3.06
CA ALA A 29 -1.66 -21.49 3.64
C ALA A 29 -1.90 -21.96 5.08
N GLY A 30 -3.09 -21.70 5.65
CA GLY A 30 -3.44 -22.06 7.02
C GLY A 30 -4.41 -21.08 7.66
N LEU A 31 -4.57 -21.18 8.99
CA LEU A 31 -5.44 -20.32 9.82
C LEU A 31 -6.87 -20.18 9.29
N THR A 32 -7.36 -21.24 8.64
CA THR A 32 -8.67 -21.24 7.98
C THR A 32 -9.26 -22.65 8.02
N PRO A 33 -10.59 -22.77 8.20
CA PRO A 33 -11.28 -24.06 8.03
C PRO A 33 -11.61 -24.36 6.56
N LYS A 34 -11.32 -23.43 5.63
CA LYS A 34 -11.62 -23.59 4.20
C LYS A 34 -10.62 -24.55 3.54
N TYR A 35 -11.03 -25.12 2.40
CA TYR A 35 -10.14 -25.94 1.57
C TYR A 35 -8.87 -25.19 1.17
N ILE A 36 -7.75 -25.91 1.20
CA ILE A 36 -6.43 -25.48 0.78
C ILE A 36 -5.99 -26.40 -0.35
N ASP A 37 -5.74 -25.83 -1.52
CA ASP A 37 -5.11 -26.54 -2.63
C ASP A 37 -3.59 -26.60 -2.37
N ILE A 38 -3.15 -27.71 -1.76
CA ILE A 38 -1.75 -27.86 -1.34
C ILE A 38 -0.79 -27.92 -2.54
N PRO A 39 -1.06 -28.71 -3.61
CA PRO A 39 -0.21 -28.70 -4.79
C PRO A 39 -0.06 -27.31 -5.41
N GLU A 40 -1.15 -26.57 -5.59
CA GLU A 40 -1.10 -25.22 -6.16
C GLU A 40 -0.37 -24.24 -5.24
N LEU A 41 -0.58 -24.34 -3.92
CA LEU A 41 0.15 -23.55 -2.93
C LEU A 41 1.65 -23.79 -3.03
N VAL A 42 2.09 -25.05 -3.06
CA VAL A 42 3.53 -25.40 -3.11
C VAL A 42 4.15 -24.95 -4.44
N ALA A 43 3.39 -25.01 -5.55
CA ALA A 43 3.85 -24.54 -6.85
C ALA A 43 4.05 -23.01 -6.92
N ASN A 44 3.35 -22.25 -6.09
CA ASN A 44 3.36 -20.77 -6.07
C ASN A 44 3.95 -20.19 -4.78
N VAL A 45 4.79 -20.94 -4.05
CA VAL A 45 5.51 -20.43 -2.88
C VAL A 45 7.02 -20.49 -3.12
N LYS A 46 7.70 -19.38 -2.89
CA LYS A 46 9.15 -19.32 -2.85
C LYS A 46 9.64 -19.68 -1.45
N PHE A 47 10.28 -20.83 -1.33
CA PHE A 47 10.87 -21.31 -0.07
C PHE A 47 12.24 -20.69 0.20
N GLU A 48 12.29 -19.37 0.23
CA GLU A 48 13.50 -18.58 0.49
C GLU A 48 13.37 -17.84 1.81
N ALA A 49 14.39 -17.95 2.66
CA ALA A 49 14.38 -17.28 3.96
C ALA A 49 14.54 -15.77 3.78
N LYS A 50 13.63 -15.00 4.37
CA LYS A 50 13.71 -13.54 4.42
C LYS A 50 14.19 -13.06 5.80
N PRO A 51 15.37 -12.43 5.90
CA PRO A 51 15.85 -11.87 7.15
C PRO A 51 14.90 -10.84 7.75
N ALA A 52 14.77 -10.83 9.08
CA ALA A 52 13.84 -9.94 9.79
C ALA A 52 14.09 -8.45 9.51
N ASN A 53 15.35 -8.05 9.34
CA ASN A 53 15.75 -6.68 9.02
C ASN A 53 15.38 -6.23 7.59
N GLN A 54 14.88 -7.15 6.74
CA GLN A 54 14.41 -6.86 5.38
C GLN A 54 12.89 -6.89 5.24
N LEU A 55 12.15 -7.13 6.34
CA LEU A 55 10.68 -7.19 6.31
C LEU A 55 10.05 -5.81 6.12
N LEU A 56 10.63 -4.78 6.71
CA LEU A 56 10.10 -3.43 6.64
C LEU A 56 10.59 -2.70 5.39
N THR A 57 9.66 -2.02 4.71
CA THR A 57 9.99 -1.07 3.65
C THR A 57 10.65 0.15 4.29
N GLN A 58 11.85 0.49 3.84
CA GLN A 58 12.57 1.65 4.33
C GLN A 58 12.10 2.90 3.58
N PRO A 59 11.44 3.86 4.26
CA PRO A 59 10.94 5.04 3.58
C PRO A 59 12.05 6.05 3.30
N VAL A 60 11.83 6.90 2.29
CA VAL A 60 12.73 7.98 1.88
C VAL A 60 12.06 9.32 2.18
N LYS A 61 12.71 10.16 2.98
CA LYS A 61 12.18 11.49 3.34
C LYS A 61 12.64 12.56 2.35
N GLN A 62 11.70 13.31 1.79
CA GLN A 62 11.93 14.43 0.87
C GLN A 62 11.07 15.64 1.26
N GLY A 63 11.65 16.59 1.98
CA GLY A 63 10.89 17.74 2.51
C GLY A 63 9.76 17.29 3.44
N ALA A 64 8.51 17.60 3.07
CA ALA A 64 7.29 17.21 3.80
C ALA A 64 6.74 15.83 3.39
N GLU A 65 7.36 15.16 2.41
CA GLU A 65 6.97 13.84 1.91
C GLU A 65 7.85 12.74 2.53
N LEU A 66 7.20 11.63 2.89
CA LEU A 66 7.81 10.38 3.29
C LEU A 66 7.34 9.30 2.32
N ASP A 67 8.17 9.03 1.32
CA ASP A 67 7.91 8.06 0.25
C ASP A 67 8.23 6.64 0.72
N PHE A 68 7.43 5.66 0.31
CA PHE A 68 7.68 4.25 0.55
C PHE A 68 7.91 3.57 -0.79
N PRO A 69 9.17 3.32 -1.18
CA PRO A 69 9.47 2.71 -2.47
C PRO A 69 8.87 1.31 -2.60
N ILE A 70 8.06 1.11 -3.64
CA ILE A 70 7.40 -0.16 -3.95
C ILE A 70 7.90 -0.67 -5.31
N PRO A 71 8.29 -1.95 -5.45
CA PRO A 71 8.85 -2.49 -6.70
C PRO A 71 7.76 -2.96 -7.69
N VAL A 72 6.67 -2.20 -7.83
CA VAL A 72 5.60 -2.45 -8.82
C VAL A 72 5.09 -1.14 -9.38
N ASP A 73 4.51 -1.19 -10.59
CA ASP A 73 3.96 -0.01 -11.27
C ASP A 73 2.46 0.22 -10.97
N ASP A 74 1.79 -0.78 -10.36
CA ASP A 74 0.36 -0.74 -10.05
C ASP A 74 -0.02 0.45 -9.15
N PHE A 75 0.83 0.72 -8.16
CA PHE A 75 0.62 1.78 -7.19
C PHE A 75 1.91 2.34 -6.57
N ALA A 76 1.81 3.56 -6.04
CA ALA A 76 2.82 4.21 -5.19
C ALA A 76 2.18 4.71 -3.90
N PHE A 77 2.97 4.78 -2.81
CA PHE A 77 2.49 5.17 -1.49
C PHE A 77 3.45 6.17 -0.83
N SER A 78 2.92 7.33 -0.42
CA SER A 78 3.67 8.30 0.37
C SER A 78 2.80 8.97 1.44
N LEU A 79 3.45 9.44 2.51
CA LEU A 79 2.83 10.23 3.57
C LEU A 79 3.29 11.67 3.45
N HIS A 80 2.36 12.62 3.53
CA HIS A 80 2.67 14.05 3.55
C HIS A 80 2.30 14.65 4.90
N ASP A 81 3.26 15.29 5.55
CA ASP A 81 2.99 16.11 6.74
C ASP A 81 2.20 17.36 6.29
N LEU A 82 1.03 17.59 6.91
CA LEU A 82 0.17 18.73 6.61
C LEU A 82 0.65 19.95 7.40
N SER A 83 0.73 21.10 6.73
CA SER A 83 0.97 22.40 7.36
C SER A 83 -0.10 23.39 6.90
N ASP A 84 -0.37 24.43 7.69
CA ASP A 84 -1.37 25.46 7.36
C ASP A 84 -1.03 26.23 6.05
N LYS A 85 0.21 26.10 5.56
CA LYS A 85 0.61 26.49 4.21
C LYS A 85 0.50 25.27 3.31
N GLU A 86 -0.55 25.19 2.49
CA GLU A 86 -0.72 24.11 1.50
C GLU A 86 0.51 24.03 0.58
N PRO A 87 1.29 22.92 0.60
CA PRO A 87 2.16 22.62 -0.52
C PRO A 87 1.25 22.17 -1.68
N PRO A 88 1.48 22.63 -2.92
CA PRO A 88 0.79 22.06 -4.07
C PRO A 88 1.20 20.59 -4.21
N LEU A 89 0.29 19.67 -3.86
CA LEU A 89 0.45 18.25 -4.16
C LEU A 89 0.27 18.04 -5.66
N ALA A 90 1.38 18.05 -6.40
CA ALA A 90 1.40 17.68 -7.80
C ALA A 90 1.44 16.16 -7.96
N SER A 91 0.52 15.58 -8.74
CA SER A 91 0.65 14.22 -9.27
C SER A 91 -0.12 14.06 -10.57
N ARG A 92 0.41 13.21 -11.46
CA ARG A 92 -0.21 12.87 -12.76
C ARG A 92 -1.47 12.00 -12.61
N VAL A 93 -1.65 11.37 -11.45
CA VAL A 93 -2.80 10.54 -11.09
C VAL A 93 -3.51 11.21 -9.91
N PRO A 94 -4.86 11.19 -9.82
CA PRO A 94 -5.60 11.80 -8.71
C PRO A 94 -5.10 11.22 -7.37
N PRO A 95 -4.49 12.03 -6.50
CA PRO A 95 -3.99 11.53 -5.24
C PRO A 95 -5.16 11.23 -4.32
N PHE A 96 -5.15 10.04 -3.70
CA PHE A 96 -5.94 9.78 -2.50
C PHE A 96 -5.43 10.70 -1.37
N CYS A 97 -6.32 11.23 -0.53
CA CYS A 97 -5.94 11.85 0.75
C CYS A 97 -6.94 11.39 1.83
N SER A 98 -6.47 10.61 2.79
CA SER A 98 -7.15 10.38 4.07
C SER A 98 -6.47 11.24 5.13
N ALA A 99 -7.26 12.06 5.84
CA ALA A 99 -6.81 12.86 6.97
C ALA A 99 -7.61 12.43 8.22
N SER A 100 -6.92 12.03 9.29
CA SER A 100 -7.56 11.82 10.59
C SER A 100 -7.27 13.04 11.48
N LYS A 101 -8.26 13.52 12.24
CA LYS A 101 -8.07 14.67 13.15
C LYS A 101 -6.98 14.45 14.22
N ALA A 102 -6.57 13.20 14.46
CA ALA A 102 -5.51 12.84 15.39
C ALA A 102 -4.11 12.87 14.75
N MET A 103 -3.99 12.93 13.42
CA MET A 103 -2.72 12.84 12.72
C MET A 103 -2.74 13.81 11.54
N GLN A 104 -1.98 14.91 11.66
CA GLN A 104 -1.81 15.96 10.63
C GLN A 104 -1.03 15.43 9.41
N ARG A 105 -1.47 14.31 8.82
CA ARG A 105 -0.84 13.65 7.69
C ARG A 105 -1.88 13.30 6.63
N CYS A 106 -1.61 13.64 5.37
CA CYS A 106 -2.33 13.06 4.23
C CYS A 106 -1.57 11.83 3.73
N VAL A 107 -2.33 10.78 3.41
CA VAL A 107 -1.83 9.58 2.71
C VAL A 107 -2.05 9.77 1.21
N LYS A 108 -0.98 9.85 0.42
CA LYS A 108 -1.05 9.87 -1.04
C LYS A 108 -0.86 8.46 -1.58
N VAL A 109 -1.89 7.97 -2.26
CA VAL A 109 -1.80 6.75 -3.07
C VAL A 109 -2.02 7.13 -4.52
N LEU A 110 -1.04 6.80 -5.36
CA LEU A 110 -1.21 6.83 -6.82
C LEU A 110 -1.48 5.40 -7.24
N SER A 111 -2.56 5.14 -7.95
CA SER A 111 -2.88 3.81 -8.46
C SER A 111 -3.39 3.94 -9.89
N SER A 112 -3.02 2.98 -10.73
CA SER A 112 -3.62 2.83 -12.06
C SER A 112 -5.06 2.31 -12.00
N TYR A 113 -5.54 1.88 -10.82
CA TYR A 113 -6.87 1.31 -10.58
C TYR A 113 -7.68 2.09 -9.51
N SER A 114 -9.00 2.00 -9.57
CA SER A 114 -9.91 2.67 -8.61
C SER A 114 -9.93 1.95 -7.24
N LEU A 115 -9.64 2.67 -6.15
CA LEU A 115 -9.72 2.16 -4.77
C LEU A 115 -11.18 2.16 -4.25
N ASN A 116 -11.55 1.16 -3.44
CA ASN A 116 -12.92 1.02 -2.89
C ASN A 116 -13.28 2.10 -1.85
N ARG A 117 -14.52 2.62 -1.95
CA ARG A 117 -15.03 3.83 -1.27
C ARG A 117 -15.45 3.61 0.19
N VAL A 118 -14.68 4.14 1.14
CA VAL A 118 -15.22 4.63 2.43
C VAL A 118 -14.42 5.88 2.86
N ASN A 119 -15.11 7.00 3.13
CA ASN A 119 -14.58 8.28 3.62
C ASN A 119 -13.42 8.89 2.80
N GLN A 120 -13.67 9.26 1.55
CA GLN A 120 -12.64 9.70 0.60
C GLN A 120 -12.86 11.14 0.11
N ARG A 121 -11.77 11.89 -0.09
CA ARG A 121 -11.75 13.11 -0.90
C ARG A 121 -10.77 12.93 -2.06
N LEU A 122 -11.27 12.93 -3.29
CA LEU A 122 -10.45 12.97 -4.49
C LEU A 122 -9.99 14.41 -4.71
N LEU A 123 -8.68 14.63 -4.84
CA LEU A 123 -8.17 15.89 -5.35
C LEU A 123 -8.11 15.81 -6.89
N PRO A 124 -8.55 16.83 -7.62
CA PRO A 124 -8.46 16.84 -9.07
C PRO A 124 -6.99 16.77 -9.52
N PRO A 125 -6.67 16.11 -10.65
CA PRO A 125 -5.33 16.14 -11.22
C PRO A 125 -4.94 17.58 -11.55
N THR A 126 -3.73 17.98 -11.19
CA THR A 126 -3.17 19.27 -11.58
C THR A 126 -2.76 19.21 -13.05
N ASN A 127 -3.57 19.83 -13.92
CA ASN A 127 -3.22 20.04 -15.33
C ASN A 127 -2.05 21.03 -15.40
N HIS A 128 -0.84 20.52 -15.64
CA HIS A 128 0.21 21.34 -16.22
C HIS A 128 -0.04 21.42 -17.73
N ARG A 129 -0.43 22.62 -18.20
CA ARG A 129 -0.22 23.02 -19.60
C ARG A 129 1.27 23.23 -19.85
#